data_AF-A0A0Q9N4Y4-F1
#
_entry.id   AF-A0A0Q9N4Y4-F1
#
_cell.length_a   1.000
_cell.length_b   1.000
_cell.length_c   1.000
_cell.angle_alpha   90.00
_cell.angle_beta   90.00
_cell.angle_gamma   90.00
#
_symmetry.space_group_name_H-M   'P 1'
#
loop_
_entity.id
_entity.type
_entity.pdbx_description
1 polymer ?
#
loop_
_entity_poly.entity_id
_entity_poly.type
_entity_poly.pdbx_seq_one_letter_code
_entity_poly.pdbx_strand_id
1 'polypeptide(L)'
;MLDTARRLFAEHGFEGTSLRQIARETGVDPAMVHHFFKGKDELFALSVALPADPEKVLAGVDGYSPEDRAEAIVRAVLRLWESPAQHSLVAFLRGTIGSKAKTLLLRELVQRTILGRIMAGVPGPPEEVAMRGNLVATQMVGVMLVRYVVRLEPLASASPDDLVRLVAPNVQHYLTGDLKADG
;
A
#
# COMPACT_ATOMS: atom_id res chain seq x y z
N MET A 1 -3.90 -9.26 21.62
CA MET A 1 -2.70 -8.61 21.05
C MET A 1 -3.02 -7.71 19.86
N LEU A 2 -3.76 -8.18 18.84
CA LEU A 2 -4.08 -7.38 17.65
C LEU A 2 -4.85 -6.09 17.95
N ASP A 3 -5.80 -6.10 18.90
CA ASP A 3 -6.53 -4.87 19.26
C ASP A 3 -5.66 -3.84 19.98
N THR A 4 -4.80 -4.29 20.89
CA THR A 4 -3.80 -3.43 21.56
C THR A 4 -2.82 -2.87 20.54
N ALA A 5 -2.31 -3.70 19.63
CA ALA A 5 -1.45 -3.26 18.54
C ALA A 5 -2.15 -2.21 17.66
N ARG A 6 -3.40 -2.47 17.24
CA ARG A 6 -4.20 -1.55 16.43
C ARG A 6 -4.38 -0.19 17.11
N ARG A 7 -4.68 -0.18 18.41
CA ARG A 7 -4.80 1.06 19.20
C ARG A 7 -3.47 1.80 19.27
N LEU A 8 -2.38 1.13 19.64
CA LEU A 8 -1.07 1.76 19.79
C LEU A 8 -0.54 2.30 18.46
N PHE A 9 -0.71 1.56 17.36
CA PHE A 9 -0.38 2.05 16.02
C PHE A 9 -1.25 3.25 15.60
N ALA A 10 -2.51 3.31 16.01
CA ALA A 10 -3.37 4.47 15.74
C ALA A 10 -2.97 5.71 16.57
N GLU A 11 -2.47 5.51 17.79
CA GLU A 11 -2.06 6.58 18.71
C GLU A 11 -0.65 7.12 18.42
N HIS A 12 0.28 6.24 18.09
CA HIS A 12 1.71 6.57 18.00
C HIS A 12 2.30 6.41 16.59
N GLY A 13 1.51 5.94 15.62
CA GLY A 13 2.03 5.52 14.31
C GLY A 13 2.87 4.24 14.40
N PHE A 14 3.41 3.77 13.27
CA PHE A 14 4.26 2.58 13.32
C PHE A 14 5.57 2.89 14.01
N GLU A 15 6.36 3.89 13.58
CA GLU A 15 7.67 4.14 14.20
C GLU A 15 7.58 4.36 15.72
N GLY A 16 6.58 5.11 16.17
CA GLY A 16 6.38 5.40 17.59
C GLY A 16 5.92 4.20 18.43
N THR A 17 5.55 3.09 17.81
CA THR A 17 5.13 1.86 18.53
C THR A 17 6.25 0.82 18.49
N SER A 18 6.56 0.15 19.60
CA SER A 18 7.53 -0.97 19.59
C SER A 18 6.86 -2.30 19.94
N LEU A 19 7.42 -3.43 19.48
CA LEU A 19 6.94 -4.77 19.86
C LEU A 19 6.98 -4.98 21.38
N ARG A 20 8.00 -4.42 22.05
CA ARG A 20 8.12 -4.44 23.53
C ARG A 20 7.00 -3.67 24.21
N GLN A 21 6.62 -2.51 23.67
CA GLN A 21 5.49 -1.72 24.19
C GLN A 21 4.17 -2.50 24.03
N ILE A 22 3.94 -3.11 22.87
CA ILE A 22 2.75 -3.92 22.63
C ILE A 22 2.72 -5.11 23.61
N ALA A 23 3.83 -5.84 23.76
CA ALA A 23 3.95 -6.95 24.69
C ALA A 23 3.53 -6.54 26.12
N ARG A 24 4.14 -5.46 26.61
CA ARG A 24 3.85 -4.88 27.93
C ARG A 24 2.38 -4.54 28.12
N GLU A 25 1.77 -3.87 27.14
CA GLU A 25 0.35 -3.48 27.22
C GLU A 25 -0.64 -4.63 27.02
N THR A 26 -0.17 -5.74 26.45
CA THR A 26 -0.94 -7.00 26.38
C THR A 26 -0.70 -7.93 27.57
N GLY A 27 0.22 -7.58 28.48
CA GLY A 27 0.57 -8.41 29.64
C GLY A 27 1.28 -9.72 29.29
N VAL A 28 1.94 -9.79 28.13
CA VAL A 28 2.66 -10.99 27.68
C VAL A 28 4.16 -10.73 27.59
N ASP A 29 4.94 -11.81 27.62
CA ASP A 29 6.38 -11.74 27.42
C ASP A 29 6.71 -11.27 25.98
N PRO A 30 7.68 -10.36 25.78
CA PRO A 30 8.13 -9.94 24.44
C PRO A 30 8.51 -11.10 23.49
N ALA A 31 9.04 -12.20 24.02
CA ALA A 31 9.37 -13.39 23.23
C ALA A 31 8.12 -14.04 22.62
N MET A 32 6.95 -13.94 23.27
CA MET A 32 5.69 -14.43 22.70
C MET A 32 5.29 -13.64 21.45
N VAL A 33 5.59 -12.34 21.39
CA VAL A 33 5.31 -11.53 20.19
C VAL A 33 6.12 -12.06 19.01
N HIS A 34 7.39 -12.42 19.21
CA HIS A 34 8.22 -13.03 18.18
C HIS A 34 7.81 -14.47 17.83
N HIS A 35 7.15 -15.17 18.75
CA HIS A 35 6.61 -16.50 18.48
C HIS A 35 5.39 -16.45 17.54
N PHE A 36 4.51 -15.47 17.73
CA PHE A 36 3.29 -15.33 16.92
C PHE A 36 3.49 -14.49 15.65
N PHE A 37 4.50 -13.61 15.64
CA PHE A 37 4.75 -12.67 14.54
C PHE A 37 6.24 -12.62 14.20
N LYS A 38 6.56 -12.75 12.92
CA LYS A 38 7.88 -12.58 12.29
C LYS A 38 8.44 -11.17 12.51
N GLY A 39 7.61 -10.20 12.88
CA GLY A 39 8.06 -8.87 13.23
C GLY A 39 6.95 -7.85 13.36
N LYS A 40 7.38 -6.59 13.50
CA LYS A 40 6.50 -5.42 13.65
C LYS A 40 5.67 -5.17 12.39
N ASP A 41 6.24 -5.42 11.21
CA ASP A 41 5.52 -5.31 9.93
C ASP A 41 4.36 -6.30 9.82
N GLU A 42 4.57 -7.57 10.17
CA GLU A 42 3.51 -8.59 10.14
C GLU A 42 2.44 -8.30 11.20
N LEU A 43 2.84 -7.92 12.42
CA LEU A 43 1.90 -7.54 13.47
C LEU A 43 1.08 -6.30 13.07
N PHE A 44 1.71 -5.31 12.44
CA PHE A 44 1.01 -4.14 11.90
C PHE A 44 0.00 -4.56 10.84
N ALA A 45 0.42 -5.34 9.84
CA ALA A 45 -0.44 -5.81 8.76
C ALA A 45 -1.66 -6.60 9.27
N LEU A 46 -1.48 -7.46 10.29
CA LEU A 46 -2.58 -8.21 10.91
C LEU A 46 -3.44 -7.35 11.85
N SER A 47 -2.87 -6.30 12.43
CA SER A 47 -3.61 -5.34 13.26
C SER A 47 -4.45 -4.39 12.42
N VAL A 48 -4.05 -4.06 11.20
CA VAL A 48 -4.92 -3.34 10.28
C VAL A 48 -5.89 -4.36 9.69
N ALA A 49 -7.21 -4.12 9.81
CA ALA A 49 -8.20 -4.96 9.15
C ALA A 49 -8.16 -4.68 7.64
N LEU A 50 -7.10 -5.13 6.98
CA LEU A 50 -6.95 -4.93 5.56
C LEU A 50 -7.92 -5.86 4.84
N PRO A 51 -8.61 -5.34 3.83
CA PRO A 51 -9.45 -6.16 2.98
C PRO A 51 -8.65 -7.18 2.16
N ALA A 52 -7.32 -7.01 2.03
CA ALA A 52 -6.42 -7.99 1.41
C ALA A 52 -4.98 -7.89 1.92
N ASP A 53 -4.27 -9.02 1.85
CA ASP A 53 -2.86 -9.18 2.21
C ASP A 53 -1.94 -8.60 1.10
N PRO A 54 -1.16 -7.53 1.38
CA PRO A 54 -0.25 -6.92 0.41
C PRO A 54 0.80 -7.90 -0.14
N GLU A 55 1.21 -8.92 0.62
CA GLU A 55 2.20 -9.89 0.16
C GLU A 55 1.68 -10.70 -1.03
N LYS A 56 0.43 -11.15 -0.91
CA LYS A 56 -0.24 -11.93 -1.96
C LYS A 56 -0.59 -11.07 -3.16
N VAL A 57 -0.99 -9.82 -2.92
CA VAL A 57 -1.37 -8.88 -3.98
C VAL A 57 -0.18 -8.56 -4.88
N LEU A 58 0.98 -8.25 -4.27
CA LEU A 58 2.19 -7.86 -4.99
C LEU A 58 3.10 -9.04 -5.34
N ALA A 59 2.67 -10.28 -5.10
CA ALA A 59 3.43 -11.47 -5.43
C ALA A 59 3.81 -11.47 -6.93
N GLY A 60 5.10 -11.64 -7.23
CA GLY A 60 5.62 -11.68 -8.59
C GLY A 60 5.92 -10.31 -9.19
N VAL A 61 5.58 -9.20 -8.53
CA VAL A 61 6.01 -7.84 -8.94
C VAL A 61 7.50 -7.62 -8.68
N ASP A 62 8.02 -8.28 -7.64
CA ASP A 62 9.43 -8.34 -7.24
C ASP A 62 10.32 -9.11 -8.22
N GLY A 63 9.75 -9.97 -9.06
CA GLY A 63 10.47 -10.67 -10.12
C GLY A 63 10.84 -9.80 -11.33
N TYR A 64 10.32 -8.58 -11.42
CA TYR A 64 10.60 -7.63 -12.51
C TYR A 64 11.63 -6.59 -12.08
N SER A 65 12.48 -6.18 -13.03
CA SER A 65 13.35 -5.01 -12.88
C SER A 65 12.51 -3.72 -12.73
N PRO A 66 13.04 -2.68 -12.05
CA PRO A 66 12.42 -1.36 -12.01
C PRO A 66 11.96 -0.81 -13.36
N GLU A 67 12.69 -1.11 -14.42
CA GLU A 67 12.47 -0.64 -15.78
C GLU A 67 11.24 -1.28 -16.46
N ASP A 68 10.81 -2.46 -16.02
CA ASP A 68 9.73 -3.23 -16.66
C ASP A 68 8.56 -3.57 -15.72
N ARG A 69 8.62 -3.15 -14.45
CA ARG A 69 7.64 -3.59 -13.43
C ARG A 69 6.31 -2.84 -13.42
N ALA A 70 6.16 -1.73 -14.14
CA ALA A 70 4.96 -0.89 -14.06
C ALA A 70 3.68 -1.65 -14.42
N GLU A 71 3.69 -2.44 -15.49
CA GLU A 71 2.52 -3.24 -15.88
C GLU A 71 2.16 -4.26 -14.81
N ALA A 72 3.16 -4.92 -14.22
CA ALA A 72 2.95 -5.90 -13.17
C ALA A 72 2.27 -5.27 -11.94
N ILE A 73 2.67 -4.05 -11.57
CA ILE A 73 2.05 -3.26 -10.48
C ILE A 73 0.59 -2.93 -10.82
N VAL A 74 0.33 -2.36 -11.99
CA VAL A 74 -1.03 -1.96 -12.39
C VAL A 74 -1.95 -3.17 -12.44
N ARG A 75 -1.49 -4.28 -13.04
CA ARG A 75 -2.24 -5.54 -13.09
C ARG A 75 -2.50 -6.11 -11.69
N ALA A 76 -1.50 -6.10 -10.80
CA ALA A 76 -1.66 -6.58 -9.43
C ALA A 76 -2.75 -5.82 -8.67
N VAL A 77 -2.75 -4.49 -8.78
CA VAL A 77 -3.78 -3.66 -8.15
C VAL A 77 -5.14 -3.91 -8.80
N LEU A 78 -5.25 -3.95 -10.13
CA LEU A 78 -6.54 -4.22 -10.78
C LEU A 78 -7.12 -5.58 -10.37
N ARG A 79 -6.30 -6.64 -10.34
CA ARG A 79 -6.73 -7.97 -9.85
C ARG A 79 -7.26 -7.94 -8.41
N LEU A 80 -6.62 -7.17 -7.54
CA LEU A 80 -7.10 -7.00 -6.16
C LEU A 80 -8.50 -6.36 -6.15
N TRP A 81 -8.70 -5.31 -6.95
CA TRP A 81 -9.97 -4.59 -7.01
C TRP A 81 -11.07 -5.34 -7.77
N GLU A 82 -10.73 -6.31 -8.60
CA GLU A 82 -11.69 -7.21 -9.27
C GLU A 82 -11.98 -8.48 -8.44
N SER A 83 -11.29 -8.65 -7.31
CA SER A 83 -11.53 -9.77 -6.39
C SER A 83 -12.77 -9.54 -5.51
N PRO A 84 -13.28 -10.59 -4.83
CA PRO A 84 -14.35 -10.43 -3.84
C PRO A 84 -14.06 -9.41 -2.72
N ALA A 85 -12.79 -9.05 -2.49
CA ALA A 85 -12.38 -8.03 -1.53
C ALA A 85 -12.78 -6.60 -1.93
N GLN A 86 -13.23 -6.37 -3.16
CA GLN A 86 -13.59 -5.03 -3.68
C GLN A 86 -14.53 -4.27 -2.74
N HIS A 87 -15.58 -4.92 -2.25
CA HIS A 87 -16.56 -4.26 -1.38
C HIS A 87 -15.93 -3.75 -0.09
N SER A 88 -15.07 -4.56 0.53
CA SER A 88 -14.34 -4.21 1.74
C SER A 88 -13.29 -3.12 1.48
N LEU A 89 -12.64 -3.12 0.31
CA LEU A 89 -11.72 -2.05 -0.14
C LEU A 89 -12.42 -0.71 -0.31
N VAL A 90 -13.57 -0.69 -1.00
CA VAL A 90 -14.38 0.54 -1.17
C VAL A 90 -14.85 1.07 0.19
N ALA A 91 -15.34 0.19 1.07
CA ALA A 91 -15.78 0.58 2.41
C ALA A 91 -14.63 1.14 3.24
N PHE A 92 -13.45 0.50 3.18
CA PHE A 92 -12.24 0.97 3.84
C PHE A 92 -11.82 2.35 3.34
N LEU A 93 -11.71 2.56 2.02
CA LEU A 93 -11.35 3.86 1.43
C LEU A 93 -12.33 4.97 1.83
N ARG A 94 -13.65 4.70 1.79
CA ARG A 94 -14.66 5.68 2.24
C ARG A 94 -14.51 6.00 3.72
N GLY A 95 -14.23 4.99 4.55
CA GLY A 95 -14.07 5.15 6.00
C GLY A 95 -12.79 5.87 6.43
N THR A 96 -11.77 5.94 5.57
CA THR A 96 -10.57 6.76 5.80
C THR A 96 -10.78 8.24 5.53
N ILE A 97 -11.75 8.60 4.69
CA ILE A 97 -12.10 10.00 4.42
C ILE A 97 -12.86 10.54 5.64
N GLY A 98 -12.20 11.40 6.43
CA GLY A 98 -12.78 12.02 7.63
C GLY A 98 -12.32 11.44 8.97
N SER A 99 -11.41 10.46 8.99
CA SER A 99 -10.87 9.88 10.24
C SER A 99 -9.34 10.00 10.30
N LYS A 100 -8.82 10.97 11.08
CA LYS A 100 -7.38 11.20 11.25
C LYS A 100 -6.60 9.92 11.64
N ALA A 101 -7.13 9.13 12.57
CA ALA A 101 -6.51 7.89 13.03
C ALA A 101 -6.39 6.84 11.90
N LYS A 102 -7.45 6.66 11.10
CA LYS A 102 -7.43 5.71 9.97
C LYS A 102 -6.55 6.21 8.83
N THR A 103 -6.47 7.52 8.60
CA THR A 103 -5.54 8.12 7.64
C THR A 103 -4.08 7.85 8.02
N LEU A 104 -3.73 7.96 9.31
CA LEU A 104 -2.37 7.66 9.78
C LEU A 104 -2.01 6.18 9.56
N LEU A 105 -2.92 5.26 9.91
CA LEU A 105 -2.73 3.82 9.66
C LEU A 105 -2.58 3.51 8.16
N LEU A 106 -3.40 4.14 7.31
CA LEU A 106 -3.31 3.97 5.86
C LEU A 106 -1.98 4.49 5.30
N ARG A 107 -1.56 5.69 5.72
CA ARG A 107 -0.28 6.28 5.31
C ARG A 107 0.87 5.32 5.62
N GLU A 108 0.89 4.81 6.83
CA GLU A 108 1.96 3.95 7.33
C GLU A 108 2.02 2.60 6.61
N LEU A 109 0.85 2.00 6.35
CA LEU A 109 0.73 0.79 5.51
C LEU A 109 1.30 1.00 4.11
N VAL A 110 0.87 2.07 3.45
CA VAL A 110 1.28 2.38 2.08
C VAL A 110 2.79 2.57 2.04
N GLN A 111 3.35 3.34 2.98
CA GLN A 111 4.78 3.61 3.01
C GLN A 111 5.64 2.37 3.30
N ARG A 112 5.28 1.56 4.31
CA ARG A 112 6.12 0.41 4.71
C ARG A 112 5.94 -0.82 3.86
N THR A 113 4.69 -1.23 3.68
CA THR A 113 4.41 -2.57 3.17
C THR A 113 4.30 -2.57 1.64
N ILE A 114 3.71 -1.52 1.07
CA ILE A 114 3.42 -1.43 -0.36
C ILE A 114 4.58 -0.74 -1.09
N LEU A 115 4.89 0.51 -0.75
CA LEU A 115 5.90 1.29 -1.46
C LEU A 115 7.31 0.72 -1.29
N GLY A 116 7.67 0.18 -0.13
CA GLY A 116 8.96 -0.50 0.06
C GLY A 116 9.20 -1.62 -0.97
N ARG A 117 8.16 -2.38 -1.33
CA ARG A 117 8.26 -3.46 -2.33
C ARG A 117 8.28 -2.93 -3.75
N ILE A 118 7.40 -1.98 -4.06
CA ILE A 118 7.28 -1.38 -5.40
C ILE A 118 8.55 -0.58 -5.74
N MET A 119 9.18 0.07 -4.76
CA MET A 119 10.40 0.86 -4.95
C MET A 119 11.69 0.05 -4.79
N ALA A 120 11.62 -1.23 -4.43
CA ALA A 120 12.81 -2.06 -4.29
C ALA A 120 13.60 -2.10 -5.61
N GLY A 121 14.90 -1.75 -5.55
CA GLY A 121 15.80 -1.72 -6.69
C GLY A 121 15.74 -0.43 -7.53
N VAL A 122 14.78 0.47 -7.27
CA VAL A 122 14.69 1.75 -8.01
C VAL A 122 15.93 2.61 -7.70
N PRO A 123 16.67 3.10 -8.72
CA PRO A 123 17.86 3.91 -8.51
C PRO A 123 17.50 5.33 -8.07
N GLY A 124 18.40 5.95 -7.30
CA GLY A 124 18.31 7.36 -6.92
C GLY A 124 18.54 7.61 -5.41
N PRO A 125 18.65 8.88 -5.01
CA PRO A 125 18.71 9.26 -3.60
C PRO A 125 17.43 8.80 -2.85
N PRO A 126 17.51 8.43 -1.55
CA PRO A 126 16.35 7.94 -0.80
C PRO A 126 15.13 8.87 -0.82
N GLU A 127 15.36 10.18 -0.82
CA GLU A 127 14.30 11.20 -0.85
C GLU A 127 13.59 11.24 -2.22
N GLU A 128 14.33 11.05 -3.31
CA GLU A 128 13.78 10.95 -4.65
C GLU A 128 12.98 9.65 -4.81
N VAL A 129 13.52 8.52 -4.36
CA VAL A 129 12.81 7.22 -4.38
C VAL A 129 11.51 7.29 -3.57
N ALA A 130 11.51 7.96 -2.43
CA ALA A 130 10.29 8.19 -1.65
C ALA A 130 9.27 9.05 -2.41
N MET A 131 9.72 10.09 -3.12
CA MET A 131 8.84 10.91 -3.97
C MET A 131 8.24 10.11 -5.13
N ARG A 132 9.06 9.32 -5.84
CA ARG A 132 8.64 8.39 -6.90
C ARG A 132 7.55 7.45 -6.40
N GLY A 133 7.76 6.85 -5.22
CA GLY A 133 6.77 6.00 -4.57
C GLY A 133 5.45 6.72 -4.29
N ASN A 134 5.51 7.96 -3.79
CA ASN A 134 4.31 8.75 -3.56
C ASN A 134 3.55 9.06 -4.86
N LEU A 135 4.25 9.36 -5.96
CA LEU A 135 3.63 9.59 -7.28
C LEU A 135 2.98 8.31 -7.84
N VAL A 136 3.61 7.15 -7.67
CA VAL A 136 2.97 5.87 -8.01
C VAL A 136 1.72 5.64 -7.16
N ALA A 137 1.78 5.91 -5.85
CA ALA A 137 0.63 5.78 -4.97
C ALA A 137 -0.53 6.71 -5.37
N THR A 138 -0.26 7.97 -5.72
CA THR A 138 -1.31 8.91 -6.16
C THR A 138 -1.97 8.44 -7.45
N GLN A 139 -1.19 7.97 -8.42
CA GLN A 139 -1.70 7.43 -9.68
C GLN A 139 -2.65 6.25 -9.41
N MET A 140 -2.20 5.28 -8.60
CA MET A 140 -3.00 4.08 -8.33
C MET A 140 -4.27 4.41 -7.53
N VAL A 141 -4.16 5.19 -6.45
CA VAL A 141 -5.31 5.59 -5.64
C VAL A 141 -6.32 6.39 -6.46
N GLY A 142 -5.85 7.31 -7.32
CA GLY A 142 -6.71 8.09 -8.20
C GLY A 142 -7.52 7.22 -9.16
N VAL A 143 -6.85 6.28 -9.85
CA VAL A 143 -7.55 5.33 -10.73
C VAL A 143 -8.57 4.50 -9.93
N MET A 144 -8.20 4.02 -8.74
CA MET A 144 -9.12 3.21 -7.93
C MET A 144 -10.35 3.99 -7.47
N LEU A 145 -10.16 5.23 -7.02
CA LEU A 145 -11.25 6.11 -6.62
C LEU A 145 -12.18 6.41 -7.79
N VAL A 146 -11.62 6.85 -8.93
CA VAL A 146 -12.44 7.26 -10.08
C VAL A 146 -13.17 6.07 -10.72
N ARG A 147 -12.51 4.91 -10.85
CA ARG A 147 -13.09 3.71 -11.45
C ARG A 147 -14.12 3.02 -10.54
N TYR A 148 -13.76 2.75 -9.27
CA TYR A 148 -14.57 1.87 -8.42
C TYR A 148 -15.50 2.62 -7.46
N VAL A 149 -15.13 3.84 -7.05
CA VAL A 149 -15.89 4.62 -6.06
C VAL A 149 -16.81 5.63 -6.74
N VAL A 150 -16.25 6.49 -7.60
CA VAL A 150 -16.99 7.51 -8.34
C VAL A 150 -17.69 6.90 -9.56
N ARG A 151 -17.06 5.91 -10.20
CA ARG A 151 -17.55 5.21 -11.40
C ARG A 151 -17.77 6.15 -12.60
N LEU A 152 -16.74 6.93 -12.97
CA LEU A 152 -16.80 7.78 -14.17
C LEU A 152 -16.59 6.96 -15.46
N GLU A 153 -17.46 7.17 -16.45
CA GLU A 153 -17.32 6.56 -17.78
C GLU A 153 -16.45 7.40 -18.73
N PRO A 154 -15.71 6.78 -19.68
CA PRO A 154 -15.64 5.34 -19.96
C PRO A 154 -14.65 4.57 -19.07
N LEU A 155 -14.03 5.23 -18.07
CA LEU A 155 -13.02 4.61 -17.21
C LEU A 155 -13.59 3.47 -16.35
N ALA A 156 -14.85 3.57 -15.91
CA ALA A 156 -15.51 2.59 -15.07
C ALA A 156 -15.71 1.25 -15.79
N SER A 157 -16.07 1.30 -17.07
CA SER A 157 -16.32 0.13 -17.92
C SER A 157 -15.11 -0.34 -18.73
N ALA A 158 -14.02 0.43 -18.80
CA ALA A 158 -12.82 0.07 -19.54
C ALA A 158 -12.28 -1.33 -19.16
N SER A 159 -11.73 -2.05 -20.13
CA SER A 159 -11.11 -3.35 -19.87
C SER A 159 -9.86 -3.21 -18.99
N PRO A 160 -9.48 -4.24 -18.22
CA PRO A 160 -8.24 -4.21 -17.43
C PRO A 160 -7.01 -3.99 -18.32
N ASP A 161 -6.99 -4.60 -19.50
CA ASP A 161 -5.88 -4.46 -20.45
C ASP A 161 -5.77 -3.03 -21.01
N ASP A 162 -6.90 -2.36 -21.28
CA ASP A 162 -6.88 -0.95 -21.66
C ASP A 162 -6.34 -0.07 -20.55
N LEU A 163 -6.74 -0.33 -19.29
CA LEU A 163 -6.21 0.44 -18.17
C LEU A 163 -4.72 0.21 -17.97
N VAL A 164 -4.23 -1.02 -18.10
CA VAL A 164 -2.79 -1.30 -18.04
C VAL A 164 -2.07 -0.50 -19.12
N ARG A 165 -2.53 -0.58 -20.37
CA ARG A 165 -1.94 0.13 -21.50
C ARG A 165 -1.94 1.66 -21.33
N LEU A 166 -2.99 2.22 -20.71
CA LEU A 166 -3.14 3.67 -20.53
C LEU A 166 -2.44 4.20 -19.27
N VAL A 167 -2.32 3.40 -18.21
CA VAL A 167 -1.82 3.84 -16.89
C VAL A 167 -0.37 3.43 -16.66
N ALA A 168 0.05 2.25 -17.12
CA ALA A 168 1.39 1.73 -16.87
C ALA A 168 2.51 2.66 -17.37
N PRO A 169 2.40 3.36 -18.53
CA PRO A 169 3.45 4.30 -18.95
C PRO A 169 3.71 5.43 -17.95
N ASN A 170 2.65 5.97 -17.30
CA ASN A 170 2.80 7.00 -16.28
C ASN A 170 3.45 6.44 -15.01
N VAL A 171 3.05 5.23 -14.61
CA VAL A 171 3.68 4.53 -13.48
C VAL A 171 5.15 4.25 -13.77
N GLN A 172 5.49 3.83 -14.99
CA GLN A 172 6.88 3.59 -15.40
C GLN A 172 7.70 4.88 -15.41
N HIS A 173 7.12 5.97 -15.91
CA HIS A 173 7.74 7.29 -15.85
C HIS A 173 8.03 7.72 -14.40
N TYR A 174 7.11 7.49 -13.46
CA TYR A 174 7.39 7.76 -12.05
C TYR A 174 8.45 6.83 -11.45
N LEU A 175 8.48 5.55 -11.84
CA LEU A 175 9.46 4.59 -11.34
C LEU A 175 10.89 4.95 -11.76
N THR A 176 11.13 5.21 -13.04
CA THR A 176 12.51 5.30 -13.58
C THR A 176 12.72 6.47 -14.54
N GLY A 177 11.67 7.18 -14.94
CA GLY A 177 11.78 8.36 -15.81
C GLY A 177 12.36 9.58 -15.09
N ASP A 178 12.72 10.61 -15.84
CA ASP A 178 13.16 11.88 -15.26
C ASP A 178 12.00 12.60 -14.59
N LEU A 179 12.15 12.95 -13.31
CA LEU A 179 11.15 13.71 -12.54
C LEU A 179 11.34 15.21 -12.65
N LYS A 180 12.47 15.67 -13.19
CA LYS A 180 12.69 17.10 -13.43
C LYS A 180 11.95 17.45 -14.71
N ALA A 181 10.94 18.30 -14.60
CA ALA A 181 10.45 19.01 -15.77
C ALA A 181 11.61 19.88 -16.28
N ASP A 182 11.94 19.78 -17.56
CA ASP A 182 12.77 20.80 -18.21
C ASP A 182 12.11 22.15 -17.92
N GLY A 183 12.80 22.96 -17.12
CA GLY A 183 12.30 24.24 -16.59
C GLY A 183 12.11 25.32 -17.64
#